data_AF-A0A7W2I7E7-F1
#
_entry.id   AF-A0A7W2I7E7-F1
#
_cell.length_a   1.000
_cell.length_b   1.000
_cell.length_c   1.000
_cell.angle_alpha   90.00
_cell.angle_beta   90.00
_cell.angle_gamma   90.00
#
_symmetry.space_group_name_H-M   'P 1'
#
loop_
_entity.id
_entity.type
_entity.pdbx_description
1 polymer ?
#
loop_
_entity_poly.entity_id
_entity_poly.type
_entity_poly.pdbx_seq_one_letter_code
_entity_poly.pdbx_strand_id
1 'polypeptide(L)'
;MTQVTGSTSKKPKGVYWYWTQLGPNNINLTDSIVDLPPGNYELFWDFRGNPGDSFAFSVAGPAGVLTKVSDAIPSGSTDGWGMKPFLIP
;
A
#
# COMPACT_ATOMS: atom_id res chain seq x y z
N MET A 1 3.51 20.14 -1.06
CA MET A 1 3.86 18.77 -0.62
C MET A 1 2.88 18.42 0.48
N THR A 2 2.30 17.23 0.41
CA THR A 2 1.33 16.68 1.35
C THR A 2 1.97 15.49 2.05
N GLN A 3 1.99 15.52 3.37
CA GLN A 3 2.53 14.42 4.16
C GLN A 3 1.57 13.23 4.10
N VAL A 4 2.08 12.10 3.65
CA VAL A 4 1.36 10.84 3.49
C VAL A 4 1.97 9.80 4.42
N THR A 5 1.11 9.13 5.19
CA THR A 5 1.49 8.07 6.12
C THR A 5 0.90 6.75 5.64
N GLY A 6 1.76 5.77 5.38
CA GLY A 6 1.35 4.38 5.19
C GLY A 6 1.41 3.61 6.51
N SER A 7 0.37 2.83 6.78
CA SER A 7 0.28 2.01 7.99
C SER A 7 -0.30 0.63 7.70
N THR A 8 0.37 -0.41 8.20
CA THR A 8 -0.09 -1.80 8.13
C THR A 8 -0.90 -2.17 9.37
N SER A 9 -2.14 -2.60 9.17
CA SER A 9 -3.06 -3.04 10.23
C SER A 9 -3.13 -4.57 10.37
N LYS A 10 -2.78 -5.32 9.31
CA LYS A 10 -2.64 -6.78 9.35
C LYS A 10 -1.47 -7.19 8.46
N LYS A 11 -0.48 -7.85 9.05
CA LYS A 11 0.75 -8.29 8.37
C LYS A 11 0.60 -9.77 7.97
N PRO A 12 0.97 -10.15 6.74
CA PRO A 12 1.13 -11.55 6.37
C PRO A 12 2.36 -12.14 7.08
N LYS A 13 2.50 -13.47 7.04
CA LYS A 13 3.65 -14.15 7.67
C LYS A 13 4.97 -13.88 6.94
N GLY A 14 4.93 -13.64 5.63
CA GLY A 14 6.11 -13.37 4.81
C GLY A 14 6.38 -11.87 4.61
N VAL A 15 7.29 -11.59 3.68
CA VAL A 15 7.68 -10.23 3.32
C VAL A 15 6.52 -9.52 2.63
N TYR A 16 6.31 -8.24 2.92
CA TYR A 16 5.30 -7.41 2.28
C TYR A 16 5.84 -6.02 2.02
N TRP A 17 5.32 -5.38 0.98
CA TRP A 17 5.59 -3.98 0.69
C TRP A 17 4.42 -3.37 -0.09
N TYR A 18 4.25 -2.06 0.08
CA TYR A 18 3.35 -1.25 -0.73
C TYR A 18 4.01 0.10 -1.02
N TRP A 19 3.77 0.59 -2.22
CA TRP A 19 4.47 1.75 -2.77
C TRP A 19 3.57 2.50 -3.75
N THR A 20 3.98 3.72 -4.05
CA THR A 20 3.43 4.46 -5.18
C THR A 20 4.54 4.87 -6.13
N GLN A 21 4.20 5.45 -7.28
CA GLN A 21 5.17 5.91 -8.28
C GLN A 21 5.10 7.43 -8.42
N LEU A 22 6.27 8.06 -8.44
CA LEU A 22 6.42 9.49 -8.72
C LEU A 22 7.43 9.65 -9.86
N GLY A 23 6.92 9.82 -11.08
CA GLY A 23 7.75 9.74 -12.28
C GLY A 23 8.38 8.35 -12.41
N PRO A 24 9.71 8.23 -12.61
CA PRO A 24 10.39 6.93 -12.73
C PRO A 24 10.65 6.24 -11.37
N ASN A 25 10.35 6.90 -10.24
CA ASN A 25 10.75 6.44 -8.92
C ASN A 25 9.62 5.71 -8.19
N ASN A 26 9.95 4.57 -7.58
CA ASN A 26 9.08 3.90 -6.62
C ASN A 26 9.27 4.53 -5.22
N ILE A 27 8.19 5.02 -4.64
CA ILE A 27 8.16 5.62 -3.31
C ILE A 27 7.59 4.61 -2.34
N ASN A 28 8.43 4.11 -1.44
CA ASN A 28 8.02 3.13 -0.44
C ASN A 28 7.10 3.77 0.61
N LEU A 29 5.88 3.22 0.74
CA LEU A 29 4.88 3.64 1.72
C LEU A 29 4.78 2.68 2.91
N THR A 30 5.55 1.59 2.89
CA THR A 30 5.47 0.49 3.87
C THR A 30 5.84 0.97 5.26
N ASP A 31 4.81 1.20 6.09
CA ASP A 31 4.95 1.66 7.48
C ASP A 31 5.83 2.92 7.58
N SER A 32 5.67 3.84 6.62
CA SER A 32 6.51 5.03 6.46
C SER A 32 5.69 6.32 6.34
N ILE A 33 6.38 7.44 6.52
CA ILE A 33 5.85 8.79 6.25
C ILE A 33 6.67 9.37 5.11
N VAL A 34 5.99 9.87 4.07
CA VAL A 34 6.62 10.48 2.89
C VAL A 34 5.89 11.76 2.51
N ASP A 35 6.61 12.70 1.90
CA ASP A 35 6.00 13.89 1.33
C ASP A 35 5.79 13.72 -0.19
N LEU A 36 4.55 13.88 -0.65
CA LEU A 36 4.17 13.74 -2.05
C LEU A 36 3.44 15.01 -2.54
N PRO A 37 3.66 15.46 -3.80
CA PRO A 37 2.87 16.56 -4.34
C PRO A 37 1.39 16.15 -4.52
N PRO A 38 0.43 17.09 -4.48
CA PRO A 38 -0.97 16.82 -4.83
C PRO A 38 -1.08 16.18 -6.22
N GLY A 39 -2.02 15.25 -6.39
CA GLY A 39 -2.19 14.55 -7.65
C GLY A 39 -2.87 13.18 -7.53
N ASN A 40 -3.05 12.54 -8.69
CA ASN A 40 -3.55 11.18 -8.79
C ASN A 40 -2.39 10.20 -8.76
N TYR A 41 -2.51 9.19 -7.91
CA TYR A 41 -1.49 8.18 -7.71
C TYR A 41 -2.08 6.79 -7.80
N GLU A 42 -1.24 5.84 -8.17
CA GLU A 42 -1.54 4.42 -8.09
C GLU A 42 -0.77 3.83 -6.91
N LEU A 43 -1.49 3.13 -6.04
CA LEU A 43 -0.93 2.37 -4.95
C LEU A 43 -0.76 0.94 -5.42
N PHE A 44 0.45 0.40 -5.30
CA PHE A 44 0.79 -0.97 -5.61
C PHE A 44 1.15 -1.71 -4.33
N TRP A 45 0.88 -3.01 -4.29
CA TRP A 45 1.33 -3.88 -3.21
C TRP A 45 1.72 -5.26 -3.73
N ASP A 46 2.65 -5.88 -3.03
CA ASP A 46 3.01 -7.29 -3.15
C ASP A 46 3.31 -7.79 -1.74
N PHE A 47 2.76 -8.95 -1.42
CA PHE A 47 3.11 -9.65 -0.21
C PHE A 47 3.21 -11.16 -0.42
N ARG A 48 4.15 -11.75 0.30
CA ARG A 48 4.48 -13.18 0.27
C ARG A 48 3.91 -13.88 1.49
N GLY A 49 3.46 -15.12 1.31
CA GLY A 49 2.90 -15.91 2.40
C GLY A 49 2.30 -17.22 1.91
N ASN A 50 1.40 -17.77 2.70
CA ASN A 50 0.66 -18.98 2.36
C ASN A 50 -0.75 -18.63 1.87
N PRO A 51 -1.38 -19.51 1.08
CA PRO A 51 -2.81 -19.40 0.76
C PRO A 51 -3.65 -19.11 2.02
N GLY A 52 -4.49 -18.07 1.94
CA GLY A 52 -5.32 -17.62 3.05
C GLY A 52 -4.65 -16.66 4.05
N ASP A 53 -3.33 -16.45 3.98
CA ASP A 53 -2.71 -15.33 4.69
C ASP A 53 -3.29 -14.01 4.16
N SER A 54 -3.46 -13.04 5.05
CA SER A 54 -4.13 -11.78 4.73
C SER A 54 -3.27 -10.59 5.08
N PHE A 55 -3.46 -9.53 4.29
CA PHE A 55 -2.72 -8.29 4.35
C PHE A 55 -3.71 -7.12 4.36
N ALA A 56 -3.54 -6.20 5.31
CA ALA A 56 -4.38 -5.01 5.38
C ALA A 56 -3.54 -3.79 5.74
N PHE A 57 -3.71 -2.72 4.97
CA PHE A 57 -2.97 -1.48 5.13
C PHE A 57 -3.80 -0.27 4.68
N SER A 58 -3.38 0.91 5.09
CA SER A 58 -4.01 2.17 4.74
C SER A 58 -2.97 3.22 4.44
N VAL A 59 -3.33 4.15 3.56
CA VAL A 59 -2.56 5.37 3.30
C VAL A 59 -3.42 6.55 3.72
N ALA A 60 -2.89 7.40 4.59
CA ALA A 60 -3.56 8.56 5.13
C ALA A 60 -2.78 9.84 4.83
N GLY A 61 -3.50 10.93 4.58
CA GLY A 61 -2.97 12.28 4.51
C GLY A 61 -3.40 13.10 5.73
N PRO A 62 -3.11 14.41 5.75
CA PRO A 62 -3.41 15.28 6.89
C PRO A 62 -4.92 15.40 7.15
N ALA A 63 -5.72 15.28 6.10
CA ALA A 63 -7.19 15.38 6.16
C ALA A 63 -7.88 14.04 6.47
N GLY A 64 -7.13 12.93 6.57
CA GLY A 64 -7.68 11.61 6.88
C GLY A 64 -7.22 10.51 5.92
N VAL A 65 -7.93 9.39 5.92
CA VAL A 65 -7.60 8.21 5.12
C VAL A 65 -7.83 8.49 3.63
N LEU A 66 -6.78 8.38 2.84
CA LEU A 66 -6.83 8.53 1.37
C LEU A 66 -7.25 7.21 0.71
N THR A 67 -6.76 6.07 1.22
CA THR A 67 -7.17 4.76 0.75
C THR A 67 -6.90 3.67 1.79
N LYS A 68 -7.62 2.56 1.66
CA LYS A 68 -7.49 1.36 2.47
C LYS A 68 -7.56 0.13 1.57
N VAL A 69 -6.74 -0.85 1.88
CA VAL A 69 -6.67 -2.15 1.21
C VAL A 69 -6.72 -3.24 2.26
N SER A 70 -7.50 -4.28 1.97
CA SER A 70 -7.55 -5.52 2.73
C SER A 70 -7.69 -6.65 1.73
N ASP A 71 -6.73 -7.53 1.70
CA ASP A 71 -6.63 -8.60 0.70
C ASP A 71 -6.11 -9.89 1.33
N ALA A 72 -6.21 -11.00 0.60
CA ALA A 72 -5.73 -12.31 1.02
C ALA A 72 -5.10 -13.07 -0.15
N ILE A 73 -4.10 -13.90 0.15
CA ILE A 73 -3.44 -14.74 -0.87
C ILE A 73 -4.47 -15.75 -1.39
N PRO A 74 -4.75 -15.76 -2.71
CA PRO A 74 -5.66 -16.72 -3.31
C PRO A 74 -5.19 -18.16 -3.12
N SER A 75 -6.15 -19.10 -3.17
CA SER A 75 -5.81 -20.53 -3.14
C SER A 75 -4.86 -20.90 -4.28
N GLY A 76 -3.83 -21.69 -3.97
CA GLY A 76 -2.81 -22.10 -4.95
C GLY A 76 -1.75 -21.05 -5.30
N SER A 77 -1.79 -19.86 -4.69
CA SER A 77 -0.78 -18.81 -4.85
C SER A 77 0.14 -18.72 -3.64
N THR A 78 1.34 -18.17 -3.81
CA THR A 78 2.30 -17.92 -2.71
C THR A 78 2.49 -16.43 -2.42
N ASP A 79 1.75 -15.61 -3.15
CA ASP A 79 1.82 -14.17 -3.16
C ASP A 79 0.46 -13.54 -3.46
N GLY A 80 0.27 -12.34 -2.93
CA GLY A 80 -0.85 -11.48 -3.23
C GLY A 80 -0.32 -10.14 -3.74
N TRP A 81 -0.75 -9.73 -4.92
CA TRP A 81 -0.38 -8.47 -5.54
C TRP A 81 -1.62 -7.72 -5.99
N GLY A 82 -1.52 -6.40 -6.08
CA GLY A 82 -2.62 -5.61 -6.59
C GLY A 82 -2.28 -4.13 -6.73
N MET A 83 -3.27 -3.40 -7.24
CA MET A 83 -3.18 -1.97 -7.48
C MET A 83 -4.51 -1.28 -7.19
N LYS A 84 -4.45 -0.04 -6.70
CA LYS A 84 -5.62 0.79 -6.45
C LYS A 84 -5.28 2.28 -6.60
N PRO A 85 -6.08 3.07 -7.32
CA PRO A 85 -5.86 4.51 -7.40
C PRO A 85 -6.21 5.21 -6.08
N PHE A 86 -5.54 6.33 -5.80
CA PHE A 86 -5.88 7.25 -4.73
C PHE A 86 -5.53 8.69 -5.13
N LEU A 87 -6.23 9.65 -4.52
CA LEU A 87 -6.04 11.08 -4.76
C LEU A 87 -5.39 11.72 -3.54
N ILE A 88 -4.36 12.53 -3.77
CA ILE A 88 -3.82 13.46 -2.79
C ILE A 88 -4.39 14.85 -3.13
N PRO A 89 -5.24 15.45 -2.25
CA PRO A 89 -5.82 16.77 -2.48
C PRO A 89 -4.78 17.90 -2.41
#